data_AF-Q22SQ5-F1
#
_entry.id   AF-Q22SQ5-F1
#
_cell.length_a   1.000
_cell.length_b   1.000
_cell.length_c   1.000
_cell.angle_alpha   90.00
_cell.angle_beta   90.00
_cell.angle_gamma   90.00
#
_symmetry.space_group_name_H-M   'P 1'
#
loop_
_entity.id
_entity.type
_entity.pdbx_description
1 polymer ?
#
loop_
_entity_poly.entity_id
_entity_poly.type
_entity_poly.pdbx_seq_one_letter_code
_entity_poly.pdbx_strand_id
1 'polypeptide(L)'
;MKLIIEEILEINNNNQNNSNVFIKTDQYLYPGLTYIIRFSIELDGKLYDQYTDKNNFGNLYNFLVSPSNNFISTIPAQLFSINYPFLVWTAQDVQFDGKQAIDLEDIRIYLAQLQILRTSQYKIYNGCKEQGMEKIYLNNQQNIFFICKYCEQTKVSYNGVCQNCQADQFSQCYGNYSELKKSYWRSIYSVDQQDIYYCANNPESCQGGSGIGNELCYEGHVGAQCLNCDIYGAYWNEKYSIVGFFQCVKFPLSSLQTAQFLSINLNL
;
A
#
# COMPACT_ATOMS: atom_id res chain seq x y z
N MET A 1 -38.58 1.08 -1.73
CA MET A 1 -37.29 0.41 -1.95
C MET A 1 -36.34 1.36 -2.63
N LYS A 2 -35.13 1.53 -2.07
CA LYS A 2 -34.08 2.41 -2.61
C LYS A 2 -32.73 1.71 -2.46
N LEU A 3 -31.91 1.74 -3.49
CA LEU A 3 -30.51 1.29 -3.47
C LEU A 3 -29.61 2.44 -3.05
N ILE A 4 -28.59 2.14 -2.25
CA ILE A 4 -27.59 3.09 -1.79
C ILE A 4 -26.21 2.47 -2.07
N ILE A 5 -25.30 3.26 -2.64
CA ILE A 5 -23.89 2.87 -2.76
C ILE A 5 -23.26 3.10 -1.40
N GLU A 6 -22.77 2.03 -0.78
CA GLU A 6 -22.05 2.10 0.49
C GLU A 6 -20.59 2.48 0.25
N GLU A 7 -19.94 1.72 -0.64
CA GLU A 7 -18.52 1.87 -0.92
C GLU A 7 -18.14 1.20 -2.25
N ILE A 8 -16.99 1.61 -2.79
CA ILE A 8 -16.29 0.90 -3.86
C ILE A 8 -14.99 0.35 -3.30
N LEU A 9 -14.79 -0.95 -3.44
CA LEU A 9 -13.61 -1.65 -2.96
C LEU A 9 -12.87 -2.26 -4.14
N GLU A 10 -11.54 -2.23 -4.11
CA GLU A 10 -10.72 -2.96 -5.07
C GLU A 10 -10.66 -4.44 -4.67
N ILE A 11 -10.69 -5.32 -5.67
CA ILE A 11 -10.58 -6.76 -5.47
C ILE A 11 -9.11 -7.17 -5.56
N ASN A 12 -8.61 -7.79 -4.49
CA ASN A 12 -7.24 -8.26 -4.40
C ASN A 12 -7.06 -9.59 -5.15
N ASN A 13 -6.79 -9.52 -6.45
CA ASN A 13 -6.60 -10.69 -7.31
C ASN A 13 -5.31 -11.48 -7.02
N ASN A 14 -4.39 -10.95 -6.20
CA ASN A 14 -3.09 -11.57 -5.92
C ASN A 14 -3.08 -12.46 -4.67
N ASN A 15 -4.17 -12.50 -3.90
CA ASN A 15 -4.20 -13.20 -2.62
C ASN A 15 -5.05 -14.49 -2.74
N GLN A 16 -4.37 -15.64 -2.87
CA GLN A 16 -5.05 -16.95 -2.89
C GLN A 16 -5.58 -17.39 -1.52
N ASN A 17 -5.16 -16.72 -0.45
CA ASN A 17 -5.64 -16.95 0.90
C ASN A 17 -6.74 -15.92 1.21
N ASN A 18 -7.99 -16.39 1.33
CA ASN A 18 -9.24 -15.64 1.49
C ASN A 18 -9.32 -14.63 2.67
N SER A 19 -8.23 -14.29 3.35
CA SER A 19 -8.24 -13.43 4.53
C SER A 19 -8.27 -11.94 4.23
N ASN A 20 -7.96 -11.48 3.00
CA ASN A 20 -7.99 -10.06 2.61
C ASN A 20 -8.40 -9.89 1.13
N VAL A 21 -9.66 -10.18 0.81
CA VAL A 21 -10.21 -10.12 -0.55
C VAL A 21 -10.35 -8.69 -1.08
N PHE A 22 -10.48 -7.70 -0.20
CA PHE A 22 -10.76 -6.32 -0.57
C PHE A 22 -9.72 -5.33 -0.07
N ILE A 23 -9.43 -4.33 -0.90
CA ILE A 23 -8.59 -3.18 -0.57
C ILE A 23 -9.49 -1.94 -0.60
N LYS A 24 -9.44 -1.11 0.46
CA LYS A 24 -10.21 0.14 0.52
C LYS A 24 -9.71 1.12 -0.53
N THR A 25 -10.64 1.83 -1.17
CA THR A 25 -10.31 2.88 -2.14
C THR A 25 -10.54 4.26 -1.51
N ASP A 26 -9.63 5.20 -1.76
CA ASP A 26 -9.70 6.53 -1.15
C ASP A 26 -10.60 7.49 -1.96
N GLN A 27 -10.69 7.30 -3.29
CA GLN A 27 -11.58 8.02 -4.21
C GLN A 27 -11.34 7.61 -5.68
N TYR A 28 -10.09 7.31 -5.99
CA TYR A 28 -9.61 7.05 -7.35
C TYR A 28 -9.67 5.56 -7.70
N LEU A 29 -10.16 5.30 -8.90
CA LEU A 29 -10.17 4.02 -9.57
C LEU A 29 -9.14 4.06 -10.71
N TYR A 30 -8.44 2.95 -10.92
CA TYR A 30 -7.31 2.86 -11.84
C TYR A 30 -7.59 1.83 -12.95
N PRO A 31 -7.21 2.12 -14.21
CA PRO A 31 -7.29 1.16 -15.31
C PRO A 31 -6.60 -0.18 -14.99
N GLY A 32 -7.20 -1.30 -15.41
CA GLY A 32 -6.63 -2.64 -15.20
C GLY A 32 -6.92 -3.29 -13.85
N LEU A 33 -7.44 -2.55 -12.88
CA LEU A 33 -7.90 -3.11 -11.60
C LEU A 33 -9.38 -3.48 -11.68
N THR A 34 -9.80 -4.38 -10.78
CA THR A 34 -11.19 -4.82 -10.67
C THR A 34 -11.76 -4.33 -9.35
N TYR A 35 -12.99 -3.85 -9.38
CA TYR A 35 -13.68 -3.26 -8.24
C TYR A 35 -15.00 -3.96 -7.98
N ILE A 36 -15.38 -3.99 -6.71
CA ILE A 36 -16.74 -4.31 -6.26
C ILE A 36 -17.40 -3.02 -5.79
N ILE A 37 -18.59 -2.75 -6.31
CA ILE A 37 -19.44 -1.67 -5.86
C ILE A 37 -20.46 -2.29 -4.92
N ARG A 38 -20.35 -2.00 -3.63
CA ARG A 38 -21.22 -2.55 -2.59
C ARG A 38 -22.46 -1.69 -2.44
N PHE A 39 -23.61 -2.35 -2.39
CA PHE A 39 -24.88 -1.69 -2.16
C PHE A 39 -25.50 -2.12 -0.83
N SER A 40 -26.33 -1.23 -0.30
CA SER A 40 -27.37 -1.56 0.67
C SER A 40 -28.74 -1.26 0.07
N ILE A 41 -29.78 -1.89 0.62
CA ILE A 41 -31.15 -1.65 0.21
C ILE A 41 -31.91 -1.04 1.39
N GLU A 42 -32.58 0.08 1.14
CA GLU A 42 -33.51 0.72 2.06
C GLU A 42 -34.95 0.30 1.72
N LEU A 43 -35.62 -0.34 2.67
CA LEU A 43 -37.03 -0.77 2.61
C LEU A 43 -37.75 -0.25 3.84
N ASP A 44 -38.82 0.51 3.63
CA ASP A 44 -39.68 1.06 4.69
C ASP A 44 -38.91 1.78 5.81
N GLY A 45 -37.87 2.53 5.42
CA GLY A 45 -37.00 3.28 6.34
C GLY A 45 -35.97 2.44 7.09
N LYS A 46 -35.84 1.15 6.78
CA LYS A 46 -34.81 0.25 7.32
C LYS A 46 -33.75 -0.06 6.28
N LEU A 47 -32.48 0.03 6.68
CA LEU A 47 -31.33 -0.29 5.86
C LEU A 47 -30.96 -1.77 6.00
N TYR A 48 -30.70 -2.43 4.87
CA TYR A 48 -30.27 -3.82 4.78
C TYR A 48 -28.93 -3.89 4.04
N ASP A 49 -27.87 -4.16 4.79
CA ASP A 49 -26.46 -4.15 4.36
C ASP A 49 -25.79 -5.55 4.36
N GLN A 50 -26.46 -6.53 4.95
CA GLN A 50 -26.11 -7.95 4.97
C GLN A 50 -27.37 -8.80 4.81
N TYR A 51 -27.23 -9.89 4.05
CA TYR A 51 -28.34 -10.78 3.77
C TYR A 51 -28.08 -12.16 4.34
N THR A 52 -29.17 -12.83 4.68
CA THR A 52 -29.14 -14.21 5.17
C THR A 52 -29.09 -15.19 4.00
N ASP A 53 -28.78 -16.46 4.26
CA ASP A 53 -28.82 -17.54 3.27
C ASP A 53 -30.17 -17.66 2.53
N LYS A 54 -31.24 -17.09 3.10
CA LYS A 54 -32.59 -17.09 2.51
C LYS A 54 -32.83 -15.95 1.52
N ASN A 55 -32.03 -14.87 1.57
CA ASN A 55 -32.22 -13.64 0.79
C ASN A 55 -30.93 -13.22 0.10
N ASN A 56 -30.14 -14.15 -0.47
CA ASN A 56 -28.88 -13.81 -1.10
C ASN A 56 -29.09 -12.91 -2.32
N PHE A 57 -28.61 -11.67 -2.26
CA PHE A 57 -28.47 -10.79 -3.41
C PHE A 57 -26.99 -10.77 -3.80
N GLY A 58 -26.68 -11.31 -4.97
CA GLY A 58 -25.32 -11.33 -5.51
C GLY A 58 -25.06 -10.17 -6.47
N ASN A 59 -24.45 -10.49 -7.60
CA ASN A 59 -24.17 -9.52 -8.67
C ASN A 59 -25.48 -9.00 -9.29
N LEU A 60 -25.70 -7.68 -9.19
CA LEU A 60 -26.86 -6.98 -9.73
C LEU A 60 -26.77 -6.69 -11.24
N TYR A 61 -25.77 -7.24 -11.94
CA TYR A 61 -25.51 -6.94 -13.35
C TYR A 61 -26.75 -7.05 -14.25
N ASN A 62 -27.58 -8.09 -14.06
CA ASN A 62 -28.77 -8.33 -14.89
C ASN A 62 -29.87 -7.27 -14.71
N PHE A 63 -29.76 -6.41 -13.69
CA PHE A 63 -30.68 -5.31 -13.45
C PHE A 63 -30.16 -3.98 -14.00
N LEU A 64 -28.95 -3.94 -14.57
CA LEU A 64 -28.40 -2.73 -15.17
C LEU A 64 -29.16 -2.34 -16.45
N VAL A 65 -29.39 -1.06 -16.61
CA VAL A 65 -30.04 -0.48 -17.80
C VAL A 65 -28.96 0.09 -18.71
N SER A 66 -28.76 -0.54 -19.87
CA SER A 66 -27.73 -0.15 -20.86
C SER A 66 -26.33 -0.02 -20.23
N PRO A 67 -25.81 -1.08 -19.58
CA PRO A 67 -24.49 -1.02 -18.95
C PRO A 67 -23.41 -0.74 -19.99
N SER A 68 -22.39 0.03 -19.58
CA SER A 68 -21.14 0.10 -20.34
C SER A 68 -20.40 -1.23 -20.32
N ASN A 69 -19.37 -1.34 -21.15
CA ASN A 69 -18.46 -2.51 -21.16
C ASN A 69 -17.60 -2.62 -19.88
N ASN A 70 -17.64 -1.62 -19.00
CA ASN A 70 -16.88 -1.61 -17.76
C ASN A 70 -17.52 -2.48 -16.66
N PHE A 71 -18.81 -2.80 -16.77
CA PHE A 71 -19.49 -3.70 -15.83
C PHE A 71 -19.29 -5.17 -16.23
N ILE A 72 -19.05 -6.03 -15.24
CA ILE A 72 -18.76 -7.45 -15.46
C ILE A 72 -19.91 -8.31 -14.95
N SER A 73 -20.45 -9.17 -15.82
CA SER A 73 -21.52 -10.11 -15.49
C SER A 73 -21.00 -11.35 -14.76
N THR A 74 -19.82 -11.82 -15.14
CA THR A 74 -19.18 -13.00 -14.53
C THR A 74 -18.66 -12.66 -13.14
N ILE A 75 -19.03 -13.47 -12.16
CA ILE A 75 -18.63 -13.30 -10.76
C ILE A 75 -17.28 -14.02 -10.56
N PRO A 76 -16.21 -13.32 -10.16
CA PRO A 76 -14.96 -13.96 -9.73
C PRO A 76 -15.20 -14.92 -8.56
N ALA A 77 -14.55 -16.08 -8.56
CA ALA A 77 -14.79 -17.14 -7.57
C ALA A 77 -14.63 -16.68 -6.11
N GLN A 78 -13.69 -15.76 -5.86
CA GLN A 78 -13.46 -15.15 -4.55
C GLN A 78 -14.64 -14.33 -4.01
N LEU A 79 -15.63 -14.00 -4.83
CA LEU A 79 -16.84 -13.27 -4.43
C LEU A 79 -18.04 -14.19 -4.14
N PHE A 80 -17.91 -15.51 -4.29
CA PHE A 80 -19.05 -16.43 -4.07
C PHE A 80 -19.53 -16.49 -2.62
N SER A 81 -18.70 -16.09 -1.65
CA SER A 81 -19.06 -16.03 -0.23
C SER A 81 -19.71 -14.71 0.20
N ILE A 82 -19.83 -13.74 -0.71
CA ILE A 82 -20.42 -12.44 -0.41
C ILE A 82 -21.94 -12.56 -0.29
N ASN A 83 -22.49 -11.92 0.74
CA ASN A 83 -23.90 -11.95 1.09
C ASN A 83 -24.54 -10.56 1.07
N TYR A 84 -24.07 -9.66 0.21
CA TYR A 84 -24.65 -8.33 -0.02
C TYR A 84 -24.72 -8.04 -1.52
N PRO A 85 -25.68 -7.20 -1.98
CA PRO A 85 -25.81 -6.85 -3.39
C PRO A 85 -24.57 -6.08 -3.84
N PHE A 86 -24.06 -6.45 -4.99
CA PHE A 86 -22.89 -5.81 -5.55
C PHE A 86 -22.95 -5.69 -7.07
N LEU A 87 -22.06 -4.87 -7.62
CA LEU A 87 -21.67 -4.91 -9.03
C LEU A 87 -20.17 -5.11 -9.12
N VAL A 88 -19.72 -5.78 -10.17
CA VAL A 88 -18.32 -5.87 -10.51
C VAL A 88 -18.04 -4.89 -11.63
N TRP A 89 -16.98 -4.08 -11.48
CA TRP A 89 -16.63 -3.02 -12.41
C TRP A 89 -15.12 -2.96 -12.66
N THR A 90 -14.72 -2.60 -13.87
CA THR A 90 -13.32 -2.39 -14.26
C THR A 90 -13.24 -1.34 -15.37
N ALA A 91 -12.19 -0.50 -15.37
CA ALA A 91 -11.97 0.48 -16.42
C ALA A 91 -11.36 -0.18 -17.67
N GLN A 92 -12.21 -0.73 -18.54
CA GLN A 92 -11.81 -1.33 -19.83
C GLN A 92 -11.86 -0.33 -20.98
N ASP A 93 -12.92 0.46 -21.07
CA ASP A 93 -13.16 1.40 -22.18
C ASP A 93 -13.42 2.79 -21.61
N VAL A 94 -12.33 3.45 -21.19
CA VAL A 94 -12.36 4.76 -20.57
C VAL A 94 -11.58 5.75 -21.42
N GLN A 95 -12.27 6.75 -21.94
CA GLN A 95 -11.66 7.86 -22.69
C GLN A 95 -11.45 9.06 -21.76
N PHE A 96 -10.22 9.54 -21.67
CA PHE A 96 -9.86 10.64 -20.78
C PHE A 96 -9.89 12.00 -21.47
N ASP A 97 -9.87 12.08 -22.82
CA ASP A 97 -9.90 13.31 -23.60
C ASP A 97 -8.92 14.39 -23.09
N GLY A 98 -7.71 13.98 -22.72
CA GLY A 98 -6.66 14.85 -22.21
C GLY A 98 -6.81 15.27 -20.73
N LYS A 99 -7.86 14.80 -20.04
CA LYS A 99 -8.04 15.04 -18.60
C LYS A 99 -7.20 14.09 -17.77
N GLN A 100 -6.81 14.56 -16.58
CA GLN A 100 -6.08 13.75 -15.60
C GLN A 100 -7.01 12.78 -14.84
N ALA A 101 -8.28 13.13 -14.71
CA ALA A 101 -9.29 12.27 -14.13
C ALA A 101 -10.65 12.57 -14.74
N ILE A 102 -11.54 11.58 -14.73
CA ILE A 102 -12.94 11.71 -15.10
C ILE A 102 -13.83 11.14 -14.00
N ASP A 103 -15.09 11.57 -13.94
CA ASP A 103 -16.04 11.02 -12.98
C ASP A 103 -16.44 9.60 -13.37
N LEU A 104 -16.69 8.74 -12.38
CA LEU A 104 -17.27 7.42 -12.62
C LEU A 104 -18.70 7.57 -13.17
N GLU A 105 -19.06 6.78 -14.18
CA GLU A 105 -20.39 6.79 -14.78
C GLU A 105 -21.51 6.49 -13.78
N ASP A 106 -22.64 7.21 -13.91
CA ASP A 106 -23.82 6.96 -13.07
C ASP A 106 -24.37 5.55 -13.31
N ILE A 107 -24.77 4.88 -12.23
CA ILE A 107 -25.29 3.52 -12.30
C ILE A 107 -26.82 3.57 -12.42
N ARG A 108 -27.36 2.94 -13.47
CA ARG A 108 -28.81 2.84 -13.71
C ARG A 108 -29.27 1.42 -13.49
N ILE A 109 -30.10 1.20 -12.49
CA ILE A 109 -30.61 -0.13 -12.12
C ILE A 109 -32.15 -0.13 -12.17
N TYR A 110 -32.71 -1.18 -12.78
CA TYR A 110 -34.14 -1.45 -12.79
C TYR A 110 -34.46 -2.68 -11.94
N LEU A 111 -34.99 -2.43 -10.74
CA LEU A 111 -35.57 -3.48 -9.88
C LEU A 111 -37.10 -3.44 -10.01
N ALA A 112 -37.77 -2.76 -9.06
CA ALA A 112 -39.20 -2.45 -9.15
C ALA A 112 -39.47 -1.11 -9.87
N GLN A 113 -38.50 -0.21 -9.84
CA GLN A 113 -38.51 1.08 -10.49
C GLN A 113 -37.08 1.43 -10.94
N LEU A 114 -36.96 2.32 -11.93
CA LEU A 114 -35.67 2.84 -12.35
C LEU A 114 -35.04 3.66 -11.23
N GLN A 115 -33.80 3.33 -10.89
CA GLN A 115 -32.98 4.05 -9.92
C GLN A 115 -31.71 4.54 -10.60
N ILE A 116 -31.35 5.80 -10.35
CA ILE A 116 -30.12 6.42 -10.84
C ILE A 116 -29.25 6.71 -9.62
N LEU A 117 -28.14 5.98 -9.50
CA LEU A 117 -27.20 6.10 -8.40
C LEU A 117 -26.03 6.97 -8.87
N ARG A 118 -25.87 8.11 -8.21
CA ARG A 118 -24.79 9.05 -8.53
C ARG A 118 -23.48 8.54 -7.94
N THR A 119 -22.43 8.60 -8.75
CA THR A 119 -21.10 8.07 -8.46
C THR A 119 -20.03 9.15 -8.50
N SER A 120 -20.41 10.43 -8.59
CA SER A 120 -19.50 11.58 -8.74
C SER A 120 -18.47 11.75 -7.62
N GLN A 121 -18.69 11.10 -6.47
CA GLN A 121 -17.69 11.03 -5.41
C GLN A 121 -16.47 10.18 -5.79
N TYR A 122 -16.58 9.27 -6.76
CA TYR A 122 -15.49 8.44 -7.28
C TYR A 122 -15.02 8.94 -8.64
N LYS A 123 -13.70 8.85 -8.88
CA LYS A 123 -13.06 9.28 -10.12
C LYS A 123 -12.19 8.21 -10.70
N ILE A 124 -12.12 8.13 -12.02
CA ILE A 124 -11.18 7.28 -12.74
C ILE A 124 -9.96 8.13 -13.06
N TYR A 125 -8.77 7.68 -12.64
CA TYR A 125 -7.52 8.41 -12.82
C TYR A 125 -6.79 7.98 -14.10
N ASN A 126 -6.28 8.95 -14.84
CA ASN A 126 -5.47 8.74 -16.05
C ASN A 126 -4.00 8.45 -15.70
N GLY A 127 -3.78 7.34 -15.01
CA GLY A 127 -2.46 6.91 -14.58
C GLY A 127 -2.57 5.80 -13.56
N CYS A 128 -1.47 5.50 -12.89
CA CYS A 128 -1.41 4.51 -11.82
C CYS A 128 -0.97 5.18 -10.52
N LYS A 129 -1.22 4.52 -9.39
CA LYS A 129 -0.64 4.94 -8.12
C LYS A 129 0.88 4.90 -8.25
N GLU A 130 1.55 6.03 -7.98
CA GLU A 130 3.01 6.12 -8.12
C GLU A 130 3.73 5.12 -7.20
N GLN A 131 3.17 4.85 -6.03
CA GLN A 131 3.71 3.87 -5.12
C GLN A 131 3.01 2.52 -5.26
N GLY A 132 3.79 1.52 -5.63
CA GLY A 132 3.42 0.12 -5.64
C GLY A 132 2.76 -0.42 -6.88
N MET A 133 2.56 0.43 -7.89
CA MET A 133 2.12 0.01 -9.21
C MET A 133 3.09 0.47 -10.30
N GLU A 134 2.94 -0.14 -11.47
CA GLU A 134 3.51 0.31 -12.72
C GLU A 134 2.45 0.44 -13.81
N LYS A 135 2.76 1.27 -14.81
CA LYS A 135 1.97 1.45 -16.00
C LYS A 135 2.43 0.48 -17.09
N ILE A 136 1.56 -0.43 -17.52
CA ILE A 136 1.83 -1.38 -18.59
C ILE A 136 1.07 -0.97 -19.83
N TYR A 137 1.78 -0.71 -20.92
CA TYR A 137 1.18 -0.41 -22.21
C TYR A 137 0.84 -1.71 -22.95
N LEU A 138 -0.43 -1.84 -23.33
CA LEU A 138 -0.93 -2.95 -24.12
C LEU A 138 -1.09 -2.47 -25.57
N ASN A 139 -0.47 -3.19 -26.49
CA ASN A 139 -0.55 -2.91 -27.91
C ASN A 139 -1.59 -3.82 -28.55
N ASN A 140 -2.75 -3.24 -28.88
CA ASN A 140 -3.66 -3.88 -29.83
C ASN A 140 -3.44 -3.18 -31.18
N GLN A 141 -3.53 -3.93 -32.28
CA GLN A 141 -3.18 -3.54 -33.66
C GLN A 141 -3.73 -2.19 -34.16
N GLN A 142 -4.61 -1.53 -33.42
CA GLN A 142 -5.24 -0.25 -33.77
C GLN A 142 -5.17 0.82 -32.66
N ASN A 143 -4.74 0.53 -31.42
CA ASN A 143 -4.65 1.51 -30.33
C ASN A 143 -3.66 1.07 -29.23
N ILE A 144 -2.89 2.04 -28.69
CA ILE A 144 -2.10 1.87 -27.48
C ILE A 144 -2.96 2.31 -26.30
N PHE A 145 -3.28 1.38 -25.40
CA PHE A 145 -3.88 1.70 -24.10
C PHE A 145 -2.97 1.19 -22.98
N PHE A 146 -3.25 1.57 -21.74
CA PHE A 146 -2.46 1.14 -20.60
C PHE A 146 -3.34 0.57 -19.49
N ILE A 147 -2.72 -0.26 -18.67
CA ILE A 147 -3.28 -0.77 -17.42
C ILE A 147 -2.32 -0.50 -16.27
N CYS A 148 -2.87 -0.44 -15.07
CA CYS A 148 -2.12 -0.41 -13.82
C CYS A 148 -2.01 -1.81 -13.27
N LYS A 149 -0.78 -2.19 -12.90
CA LYS A 149 -0.49 -3.47 -12.28
C LYS A 149 0.32 -3.23 -11.02
N TYR A 150 -0.06 -3.89 -9.93
CA TYR A 150 0.77 -3.92 -8.73
C TYR A 150 2.08 -4.63 -8.99
N CYS A 151 3.15 -4.15 -8.36
CA CYS A 151 4.43 -4.84 -8.40
C CYS A 151 4.30 -6.23 -7.78
N GLU A 152 4.74 -7.23 -8.53
CA GLU A 152 4.78 -8.62 -8.09
C GLU A 152 5.77 -8.82 -6.94
N GLN A 153 5.79 -10.02 -6.37
CA GLN A 153 6.82 -10.40 -5.40
C GLN A 153 8.21 -10.13 -5.96
N THR A 154 9.14 -9.77 -5.08
CA THR A 154 10.53 -9.38 -5.40
C THR A 154 10.68 -8.04 -6.13
N LYS A 155 9.58 -7.32 -6.37
CA LYS A 155 9.60 -5.99 -7.00
C LYS A 155 8.90 -4.95 -6.16
N VAL A 156 9.41 -3.72 -6.20
CA VAL A 156 8.80 -2.56 -5.54
C VAL A 156 8.74 -1.37 -6.50
N SER A 157 7.77 -0.48 -6.31
CA SER A 157 7.69 0.80 -7.03
C SER A 157 7.54 1.94 -6.02
N TYR A 158 8.52 2.85 -6.03
CA TYR A 158 8.47 4.11 -5.29
C TYR A 158 8.15 5.31 -6.18
N ASN A 159 8.26 5.16 -7.50
CA ASN A 159 8.20 6.22 -8.51
C ASN A 159 7.42 5.82 -9.79
N GLY A 160 6.51 4.85 -9.68
CA GLY A 160 5.63 4.42 -10.77
C GLY A 160 6.22 3.38 -11.72
N VAL A 161 7.39 2.82 -11.38
CA VAL A 161 8.06 1.74 -12.12
C VAL A 161 8.44 0.62 -11.16
N CYS A 162 8.08 -0.62 -11.47
CA CYS A 162 8.46 -1.75 -10.64
C CYS A 162 9.93 -2.12 -10.86
N GLN A 163 10.74 -1.98 -9.81
CA GLN A 163 12.16 -2.31 -9.78
C GLN A 163 12.40 -3.60 -8.99
N ASN A 164 13.36 -4.41 -9.43
CA ASN A 164 13.72 -5.65 -8.72
C ASN A 164 14.51 -5.33 -7.45
N CYS A 165 14.10 -5.93 -6.33
CA CYS A 165 14.89 -5.94 -5.11
C CYS A 165 16.00 -6.99 -5.19
N GLN A 166 17.20 -6.62 -4.76
CA GLN A 166 18.32 -7.55 -4.69
C GLN A 166 18.16 -8.49 -3.49
N ALA A 167 18.14 -9.80 -3.76
CA ALA A 167 17.80 -10.80 -2.75
C ALA A 167 18.85 -10.93 -1.63
N ASP A 168 20.06 -10.44 -1.83
CA ASP A 168 21.12 -10.34 -0.82
C ASP A 168 20.87 -9.20 0.18
N GLN A 169 20.25 -8.10 -0.25
CA GLN A 169 19.99 -6.89 0.54
C GLN A 169 18.62 -6.86 1.19
N PHE A 170 17.59 -7.44 0.56
CA PHE A 170 16.20 -7.33 0.99
C PHE A 170 15.64 -8.66 1.52
N SER A 171 14.92 -8.63 2.64
CA SER A 171 14.15 -9.78 3.17
C SER A 171 12.77 -9.88 2.53
N GLN A 172 12.14 -8.75 2.25
CA GLN A 172 10.82 -8.66 1.63
C GLN A 172 10.76 -7.50 0.65
N CYS A 173 9.98 -7.68 -0.41
CA CYS A 173 9.81 -6.70 -1.46
C CYS A 173 8.57 -7.00 -2.30
N TYR A 174 7.59 -6.11 -2.27
CA TYR A 174 6.35 -6.22 -3.04
C TYR A 174 5.62 -4.87 -3.04
N GLY A 175 4.88 -4.57 -4.11
CA GLY A 175 4.08 -3.33 -4.17
C GLY A 175 4.92 -2.09 -3.85
N ASN A 176 4.58 -1.37 -2.78
CA ASN A 176 5.31 -0.19 -2.28
C ASN A 176 6.14 -0.48 -1.00
N TYR A 177 6.29 -1.74 -0.63
CA TYR A 177 6.96 -2.17 0.59
C TYR A 177 8.27 -2.87 0.24
N SER A 178 9.34 -2.50 0.93
CA SER A 178 10.59 -3.24 0.93
C SER A 178 11.25 -3.18 2.29
N GLU A 179 11.80 -4.32 2.70
CA GLU A 179 12.43 -4.53 4.00
C GLU A 179 13.89 -4.93 3.78
N LEU A 180 14.81 -4.13 4.30
CA LEU A 180 16.23 -4.44 4.30
C LEU A 180 16.54 -5.53 5.31
N LYS A 181 17.45 -6.43 4.96
CA LYS A 181 18.03 -7.35 5.93
C LYS A 181 18.85 -6.59 6.97
N LYS A 182 19.12 -7.26 8.10
CA LYS A 182 20.09 -6.80 9.09
C LYS A 182 21.42 -6.42 8.44
N SER A 183 22.11 -5.47 9.06
CA SER A 183 23.40 -4.92 8.62
C SER A 183 23.35 -4.06 7.35
N TYR A 184 22.17 -3.81 6.78
CA TYR A 184 21.98 -2.85 5.71
C TYR A 184 21.26 -1.58 6.18
N TRP A 185 21.54 -0.47 5.51
CA TRP A 185 21.02 0.85 5.81
C TRP A 185 20.74 1.61 4.51
N ARG A 186 19.71 2.46 4.50
CA ARG A 186 19.41 3.39 3.41
C ARG A 186 18.91 4.72 3.95
N SER A 187 19.21 5.81 3.25
CA SER A 187 18.74 7.16 3.62
C SER A 187 17.34 7.47 3.09
N ILE A 188 16.93 6.81 2.02
CA ILE A 188 15.68 7.05 1.30
C ILE A 188 15.04 5.72 0.90
N TYR A 189 13.75 5.75 0.58
CA TYR A 189 13.06 4.62 -0.03
C TYR A 189 13.57 4.42 -1.46
N SER A 190 14.51 3.49 -1.60
CA SER A 190 15.13 3.09 -2.86
C SER A 190 15.46 1.60 -2.80
N VAL A 191 15.64 1.01 -3.98
CA VAL A 191 16.20 -0.33 -4.20
C VAL A 191 17.43 -0.31 -5.10
N ASP A 192 17.85 0.89 -5.51
CA ASP A 192 19.07 1.06 -6.28
C ASP A 192 20.27 0.82 -5.37
N GLN A 193 21.20 -0.03 -5.80
CA GLN A 193 22.33 -0.48 -4.99
C GLN A 193 23.19 0.68 -4.45
N GLN A 194 23.25 1.80 -5.16
CA GLN A 194 23.99 3.00 -4.75
C GLN A 194 23.41 3.70 -3.51
N ASP A 195 22.14 3.47 -3.20
CA ASP A 195 21.44 4.06 -2.05
C ASP A 195 21.40 3.10 -0.84
N ILE A 196 21.87 1.87 -1.02
CA ILE A 196 21.85 0.81 -0.01
C ILE A 196 23.28 0.52 0.47
N TYR A 197 23.51 0.74 1.75
CA TYR A 197 24.83 0.64 2.38
C TYR A 197 24.88 -0.56 3.31
N TYR A 198 25.91 -1.39 3.17
CA TYR A 198 26.27 -2.35 4.21
C TYR A 198 27.03 -1.62 5.32
N CYS A 199 26.63 -1.83 6.58
CA CYS A 199 27.23 -1.18 7.74
C CYS A 199 28.57 -1.83 8.12
N ALA A 200 29.57 -1.67 7.26
CA ALA A 200 30.82 -2.42 7.28
C ALA A 200 31.61 -2.27 8.59
N ASN A 201 31.56 -1.08 9.20
CA ASN A 201 32.33 -0.78 10.42
C ASN A 201 31.71 -1.36 11.69
N ASN A 202 30.38 -1.52 11.71
CA ASN A 202 29.67 -2.21 12.79
C ASN A 202 28.34 -2.79 12.29
N PRO A 203 28.33 -4.02 11.74
CA PRO A 203 27.14 -4.62 11.14
C PRO A 203 25.94 -4.73 12.08
N GLU A 204 26.18 -4.85 13.39
CA GLU A 204 25.12 -4.98 14.41
C GLU A 204 24.42 -3.66 14.72
N SER A 205 25.02 -2.50 14.39
CA SER A 205 24.37 -1.20 14.59
C SER A 205 23.20 -0.97 13.65
N CYS A 206 23.14 -1.69 12.53
CA CYS A 206 22.06 -1.58 11.56
C CYS A 206 21.11 -2.77 11.69
N GLN A 207 19.92 -2.52 12.21
CA GLN A 207 18.93 -3.57 12.45
C GLN A 207 18.21 -4.00 11.15
N GLY A 208 18.30 -3.21 10.08
CA GLY A 208 17.50 -3.40 8.87
C GLY A 208 16.04 -3.02 9.11
N GLY A 209 15.13 -3.59 8.35
CA GLY A 209 13.69 -3.29 8.40
C GLY A 209 13.21 -2.47 7.22
N SER A 210 11.95 -2.03 7.28
CA SER A 210 11.29 -1.35 6.16
C SER A 210 11.50 0.15 6.10
N GLY A 211 12.06 0.75 7.15
CA GLY A 211 12.21 2.20 7.28
C GLY A 211 13.36 2.81 6.46
N ILE A 212 13.75 4.01 6.88
CA ILE A 212 14.90 4.76 6.36
C ILE A 212 15.66 5.43 7.51
N GLY A 213 16.93 5.78 7.27
CA GLY A 213 17.71 6.59 8.20
C GLY A 213 17.83 5.95 9.59
N ASN A 214 17.53 6.71 10.64
CA ASN A 214 17.66 6.24 12.02
C ASN A 214 16.65 5.14 12.39
N GLU A 215 15.58 4.97 11.62
CA GLU A 215 14.61 3.86 11.81
C GLU A 215 15.27 2.49 11.61
N LEU A 216 16.38 2.46 10.88
CA LEU A 216 17.16 1.25 10.59
C LEU A 216 18.31 1.03 11.57
N CYS A 217 18.43 1.88 12.60
CA CYS A 217 19.48 1.79 13.60
C CYS A 217 19.01 1.04 14.84
N TYR A 218 19.92 0.28 15.44
CA TYR A 218 19.72 -0.24 16.79
C TYR A 218 19.55 0.93 17.77
N GLU A 219 18.80 0.70 18.86
CA GLU A 219 18.49 1.73 19.84
C GLU A 219 19.76 2.44 20.35
N GLY A 220 19.72 3.77 20.43
CA GLY A 220 20.83 4.62 20.84
C GLY A 220 21.80 5.00 19.73
N HIS A 221 21.72 4.35 18.56
CA HIS A 221 22.51 4.69 17.37
C HIS A 221 21.74 5.60 16.42
N VAL A 222 22.46 6.49 15.73
CA VAL A 222 21.95 7.42 14.72
C VAL A 222 22.98 7.69 13.62
N GLY A 223 22.52 8.31 12.54
CA GLY A 223 23.34 8.77 11.42
C GLY A 223 23.57 7.69 10.36
N ALA A 224 24.36 8.05 9.34
CA ALA A 224 24.69 7.14 8.26
C ALA A 224 25.36 5.87 8.81
N GLN A 225 24.84 4.71 8.41
CA GLN A 225 25.29 3.39 8.88
C GLN A 225 25.25 3.23 10.43
N CYS A 226 24.48 4.07 11.12
CA CYS A 226 24.24 3.94 12.57
C CYS A 226 25.52 3.97 13.43
N LEU A 227 26.56 4.69 12.99
CA LEU A 227 27.85 4.69 13.68
C LEU A 227 27.94 5.67 14.86
N ASN A 228 27.02 6.63 14.95
CA ASN A 228 27.05 7.66 15.98
C ASN A 228 26.06 7.35 17.09
N CYS A 229 26.37 7.77 18.32
CA CYS A 229 25.41 7.71 19.42
C CYS A 229 24.49 8.94 19.40
N ASP A 230 23.23 8.76 19.80
CA ASP A 230 22.29 9.85 20.00
C ASP A 230 22.60 10.60 21.30
N ILE A 231 23.69 11.35 21.31
CA ILE A 231 24.21 12.04 22.50
C ILE A 231 23.27 13.13 23.04
N TYR A 232 22.36 13.61 22.20
CA TYR A 232 21.38 14.64 22.56
C TYR A 232 19.98 14.08 22.80
N GLY A 233 19.73 12.81 22.46
CA GLY A 233 18.41 12.19 22.52
C GLY A 233 17.42 12.79 21.53
N ALA A 234 17.91 13.22 20.37
CA ALA A 234 17.09 13.88 19.36
C ALA A 234 16.15 12.91 18.63
N TYR A 235 16.50 11.63 18.57
CA TYR A 235 15.71 10.60 17.89
C TYR A 235 15.08 9.61 18.88
N TRP A 236 15.86 9.11 19.83
CA TRP A 236 15.40 8.10 20.80
C TRP A 236 14.73 8.69 22.04
N ASN A 237 14.67 10.03 22.16
CA ASN A 237 14.21 10.76 23.36
C ASN A 237 15.02 10.46 24.64
N GLU A 238 16.16 9.81 24.49
CA GLU A 238 17.07 9.42 25.57
C GLU A 238 18.50 9.70 25.13
N LYS A 239 19.37 10.06 26.08
CA LYS A 239 20.76 10.38 25.75
C LYS A 239 21.61 9.12 25.82
N TYR A 240 22.51 8.96 24.86
CA TYR A 240 23.46 7.86 24.82
C TYR A 240 24.89 8.40 24.84
N SER A 241 25.83 7.69 25.45
CA SER A 241 27.25 8.04 25.45
C SER A 241 28.07 7.02 24.68
N ILE A 242 29.17 7.51 24.11
CA ILE A 242 30.19 6.68 23.46
C ILE A 242 31.07 6.10 24.57
N VAL A 243 31.13 4.78 24.68
CA VAL A 243 32.02 4.07 25.64
C VAL A 243 33.11 3.26 24.95
N GLY A 244 33.02 3.12 23.63
CA GLY A 244 33.98 2.40 22.79
C GLY A 244 33.71 2.70 21.31
N PHE A 245 34.48 2.09 20.42
CA PHE A 245 34.24 2.22 18.98
C PHE A 245 32.84 1.68 18.62
N PHE A 246 31.99 2.57 18.11
CA PHE A 246 30.61 2.26 17.71
C PHE A 246 29.80 1.57 18.83
N GLN A 247 30.08 1.90 20.09
CA GLN A 247 29.34 1.38 21.25
C GLN A 247 28.61 2.51 21.95
N CYS A 248 27.29 2.45 21.90
CA CYS A 248 26.40 3.41 22.53
C CYS A 248 25.75 2.79 23.76
N VAL A 249 25.85 3.46 24.90
CA VAL A 249 25.15 3.08 26.12
C VAL A 249 24.24 4.20 26.55
N LYS A 250 23.05 3.83 27.03
CA LYS A 250 22.10 4.79 27.58
C LYS A 250 22.70 5.49 28.80
N PHE A 251 22.61 6.81 28.83
CA PHE A 251 23.08 7.60 29.97
C PHE A 251 22.25 7.23 31.19
N PRO A 252 22.85 6.86 32.35
CA PRO A 252 22.06 6.54 33.52
C PRO A 252 21.30 7.79 34.00
N LEU A 253 19.98 7.66 34.16
CA LEU A 253 19.13 8.65 34.85
C LEU A 253 19.36 8.66 36.38
N SER A 254 20.23 7.80 36.90
CA SER A 254 20.56 7.72 38.32
C SER A 254 22.04 8.05 38.57
N SER A 255 22.24 9.26 39.13
CA SER A 255 23.36 9.71 39.98
C SER A 255 24.78 9.74 39.42
N LEU A 256 25.46 10.87 39.68
CA LEU A 256 26.89 10.94 40.01
C LEU A 256 27.45 9.60 40.52
N GLN A 257 28.11 8.85 39.64
CA GLN A 257 29.03 7.74 39.92
C GLN A 257 29.47 7.24 38.53
N THR A 258 30.53 7.76 37.94
CA THR A 258 31.90 7.45 38.39
C THR A 258 32.85 8.39 37.67
N ALA A 259 33.43 9.32 38.42
CA ALA A 259 34.76 9.82 38.10
C ALA A 259 35.76 8.68 38.35
N GLN A 260 35.83 7.73 37.42
CA GLN A 260 36.88 6.71 37.35
C GLN A 260 37.19 6.43 35.87
N PHE A 261 37.51 7.49 35.13
CA PHE A 261 38.28 7.36 33.90
C PHE A 261 39.68 7.91 34.15
N LEU A 262 40.63 6.98 34.22
CA LEU A 262 42.00 7.15 33.75
C LEU A 262 42.87 8.16 34.53
N SER A 263 43.31 7.75 35.73
CA SER A 263 44.73 7.86 36.05
C SER A 263 45.48 6.75 35.30
N ILE A 264 45.59 6.89 33.97
CA ILE A 264 46.63 6.23 33.19
C ILE A 264 47.66 7.30 32.88
N ASN A 265 48.79 7.15 33.59
CA ASN A 265 50.12 7.68 33.35
C ASN A 265 50.29 8.52 32.07
N LEU A 266 50.50 9.82 32.28
CA LEU A 266 51.26 10.66 31.37
C LEU A 266 52.41 11.32 32.14
N ASN A 267 53.60 10.79 31.84
CA ASN A 267 54.89 11.47 31.70
C ASN A 267 55.95 11.34 32.82
N LEU A 268 57.10 10.85 32.32
CA LEU A 268 58.49 10.86 32.80
C LEU A 268 58.98 9.63 33.57
#